data_AF-A0A6I3GTN1-F1
#
_entry.id   AF-A0A6I3GTN1-F1
#
_cell.length_a   1.000
_cell.length_b   1.000
_cell.length_c   1.000
_cell.angle_alpha   90.00
_cell.angle_beta   90.00
_cell.angle_gamma   90.00
#
_symmetry.space_group_name_H-M   'P 1'
#
loop_
_entity.id
_entity.type
_entity.pdbx_description
1 polymer ?
#
loop_
_entity_poly.entity_id
_entity_poly.type
_entity_poly.pdbx_seq_one_letter_code
_entity_poly.pdbx_strand_id
1 'polypeptide(L)' 'MSEYSKKVRSALDVAVTAIGGQPRAGQIEMAEAVANALSDRHHLLVQAGTGTGKSLAYLVPALVHGK' A
#
# COMPACT_ATOMS: atom_id res chain seq x y z
N MET A 1 0.21 -12.30 -7.73
CA MET A 1 0.62 -10.89 -7.50
C MET A 1 1.32 -10.37 -8.74
N SER A 2 0.92 -9.21 -9.25
CA SER A 2 1.62 -8.53 -10.34
C SER A 2 3.02 -8.07 -9.89
N GLU A 3 3.94 -7.85 -10.83
CA GLU A 3 5.26 -7.26 -10.53
C GLU A 3 5.13 -5.90 -9.81
N TYR A 4 4.08 -5.15 -10.12
CA TYR A 4 3.77 -3.89 -9.47
C TYR A 4 3.40 -4.07 -7.98
N SER A 5 2.52 -5.03 -7.67
CA SER A 5 2.14 -5.36 -6.29
C SER A 5 3.36 -5.80 -5.45
N LYS A 6 4.31 -6.56 -6.03
CA LYS A 6 5.57 -6.90 -5.36
C LYS A 6 6.41 -5.67 -5.03
N LYS A 7 6.56 -4.73 -5.98
CA LYS A 7 7.28 -3.47 -5.77
C LYS A 7 6.64 -2.63 -4.66
N VAL A 8 5.30 -2.52 -4.66
CA VAL A 8 4.57 -1.81 -3.60
C VAL A 8 4.81 -2.46 -2.25
N ARG A 9 4.75 -3.79 -2.15
CA ARG A 9 4.99 -4.48 -0.89
C ARG A 9 6.41 -4.29 -0.36
N SER A 10 7.41 -4.34 -1.24
CA SER A 10 8.80 -4.07 -0.87
C SER A 10 9.00 -2.61 -0.42
N ALA A 11 8.43 -1.63 -1.12
CA ALA A 11 8.50 -0.23 -0.72
C ALA A 11 7.76 0.05 0.60
N LEU A 12 6.64 -0.63 0.83
CA LEU A 12 5.87 -0.51 2.06
C LEU A 12 6.67 -1.04 3.24
N ASP A 13 7.32 -2.19 3.09
CA ASP A 13 8.20 -2.77 4.11
C ASP A 13 9.31 -1.80 4.51
N VAL A 14 10.03 -1.25 3.53
CA VAL A 14 11.07 -0.22 3.75
C VAL A 14 10.50 1.00 4.50
N ALA A 15 9.36 1.53 4.07
CA ALA A 15 8.75 2.70 4.69
C ALA A 15 8.30 2.43 6.14
N VAL A 16 7.74 1.25 6.40
CA VAL A 16 7.32 0.83 7.74
C VAL A 16 8.53 0.66 8.67
N THR A 17 9.59 0.00 8.21
CA THR A 17 10.83 -0.18 8.99
C THR A 17 11.51 1.16 9.28
N ALA A 18 11.58 2.07 8.31
CA ALA A 18 12.22 3.37 8.46
C ALA A 18 11.61 4.25 9.56
N ILE A 19 10.33 4.05 9.88
CA ILE A 19 9.63 4.79 10.95
C ILE A 19 9.55 4.02 12.27
N GLY A 20 10.26 2.88 12.40
CA GLY A 20 10.18 2.01 13.57
C GLY A 20 8.83 1.30 13.71
N GLY A 21 8.08 1.19 12.62
CA GLY A 21 6.78 0.51 12.57
C GLY A 21 6.91 -1.00 12.45
N GLN A 22 5.75 -1.66 12.36
CA GLN A 22 5.64 -3.10 12.10
C GLN A 22 4.59 -3.35 11.03
N PRO A 23 4.79 -4.34 10.14
CA PRO A 23 3.83 -4.66 9.09
C PRO A 23 2.51 -5.14 9.71
N ARG A 24 1.40 -4.77 9.08
CA ARG A 24 0.04 -5.17 9.49
C ARG A 24 -0.70 -5.76 8.30
N ALA A 25 -1.42 -6.86 8.50
CA ALA A 25 -2.14 -7.55 7.42
C ALA A 25 -3.08 -6.61 6.64
N GLY A 26 -3.93 -5.84 7.34
CA GLY A 26 -4.84 -4.89 6.69
C GLY A 26 -4.15 -3.70 6.01
N GLN A 27 -2.90 -3.37 6.40
CA GLN A 27 -2.10 -2.36 5.71
C GLN A 27 -1.62 -2.88 4.36
N ILE A 28 -1.15 -4.12 4.34
CA ILE A 28 -0.65 -4.82 3.14
C ILE A 28 -1.81 -5.03 2.17
N GLU A 29 -2.94 -5.54 2.66
CA GLU A 29 -4.16 -5.73 1.86
C GLU A 29 -4.63 -4.42 1.23
N MET A 30 -4.71 -3.34 2.02
CA MET A 30 -5.07 -2.02 1.51
C MET A 30 -4.06 -1.52 0.46
N ALA A 31 -2.76 -1.67 0.68
CA ALA A 31 -1.74 -1.23 -0.26
C ALA A 31 -1.79 -1.99 -1.59
N GLU A 32 -2.02 -3.30 -1.55
CA GLU A 32 -2.20 -4.14 -2.74
C GLU A 32 -3.50 -3.78 -3.49
N ALA A 33 -4.59 -3.54 -2.78
CA ALA A 33 -5.84 -3.08 -3.38
C ALA A 33 -5.69 -1.72 -4.07
N VAL A 34 -5.04 -0.75 -3.41
CA VAL A 34 -4.75 0.57 -4.00
C VAL A 34 -3.83 0.43 -5.22
N ALA A 35 -2.82 -0.43 -5.17
CA ALA A 35 -1.94 -0.69 -6.30
C ALA A 35 -2.71 -1.23 -7.53
N ASN A 36 -3.61 -2.19 -7.32
CA ASN A 36 -4.45 -2.72 -8.39
C ASN A 36 -5.38 -1.63 -8.95
N ALA A 37 -6.03 -0.83 -8.10
CA ALA A 37 -6.89 0.26 -8.51
C ALA A 37 -6.19 1.33 -9.36
N LEU A 38 -4.96 1.71 -8.98
CA LEU A 38 -4.14 2.62 -9.76
C LEU A 38 -3.72 2.03 -11.11
N SER A 39 -3.36 0.74 -11.16
CA SER A 39 -2.93 0.06 -12.39
C SER A 39 -4.08 -0.11 -13.37
N ASP A 40 -5.24 -0.55 -12.86
CA ASP A 40 -6.41 -0.89 -13.66
C ASP A 40 -7.34 0.33 -13.89
N ARG A 41 -6.96 1.49 -13.33
CA ARG A 41 -7.69 2.77 -13.43
C ARG A 41 -9.16 2.69 -13.01
N HIS A 42 -9.44 2.06 -11.87
CA HIS A 42 -10.79 2.03 -11.28
C HIS A 42 -10.83 2.73 -9.92
N HIS A 43 -12.03 3.11 -9.49
CA HIS A 43 -12.25 3.64 -8.15
C HIS A 43 -12.28 2.52 -7.11
N LEU A 44 -11.61 2.76 -5.99
CA LEU A 44 -11.57 1.85 -4.86
C LEU A 44 -12.10 2.55 -3.61
N LEU A 45 -13.04 1.90 -2.93
CA LEU A 45 -13.49 2.28 -1.60
C LEU A 45 -12.87 1.30 -0.58
N VAL A 46 -12.12 1.83 0.38
CA VAL A 46 -11.51 1.03 1.45
C VAL A 46 -12.03 1.50 2.81
N GLN A 47 -12.49 0.56 3.62
CA GLN A 47 -12.68 0.78 5.05
C GLN A 47 -11.43 0.33 5.80
N ALA A 48 -10.78 1.27 6.49
CA ALA A 48 -9.62 0.98 7.34
C ALA A 48 -9.82 1.61 8.71
N GLY A 49 -9.73 0.78 9.76
CA GLY A 49 -9.81 1.22 11.14
C GLY A 49 -8.66 2.15 11.56
N THR A 50 -8.76 2.72 12.76
CA THR A 50 -7.62 3.39 13.39
C THR A 50 -6.50 2.39 13.64
N GLY A 51 -5.24 2.82 13.51
CA GLY A 51 -4.08 1.95 13.71
C GLY A 51 -3.73 1.00 12.55
N THR A 52 -4.57 0.88 11.50
CA THR A 52 -4.27 0.05 10.31
C THR A 52 -3.04 0.53 9.53
N GLY A 53 -2.59 1.78 9.73
CA GLY A 53 -1.49 2.34 8.93
C GLY A 53 -1.93 2.82 7.54
N LYS A 54 -3.21 3.23 7.42
CA LYS A 54 -3.86 3.64 6.18
C LYS A 54 -3.08 4.69 5.36
N SER A 55 -2.39 5.61 6.03
CA SER A 55 -1.59 6.65 5.34
C SER A 55 -0.49 6.07 4.46
N LEU A 56 0.37 5.21 5.00
CA LEU A 56 1.38 4.53 4.18
C LEU A 56 0.75 3.59 3.14
N ALA A 57 -0.38 2.97 3.47
CA ALA A 57 -1.07 2.05 2.58
C ALA A 57 -1.61 2.72 1.31
N TYR A 58 -1.95 4.02 1.30
CA TYR A 58 -2.30 4.74 0.06
C TYR A 58 -1.12 5.55 -0.51
N LEU A 59 -0.20 6.07 0.32
CA LEU A 59 0.91 6.89 -0.16
C LEU A 59 1.98 6.08 -0.89
N VAL A 60 2.36 4.92 -0.35
CA VAL A 60 3.41 4.08 -0.96
C VAL A 60 3.02 3.63 -2.37
N PRO A 61 1.85 3.00 -2.60
CA PRO A 61 1.47 2.65 -3.97
C PRO A 61 1.34 3.88 -4.87
N ALA A 62 0.86 5.03 -4.40
CA ALA A 62 0.82 6.24 -5.21
C ALA A 62 2.22 6.72 -5.66
N LEU A 63 3.22 6.68 -4.76
CA LEU A 63 4.61 7.03 -5.07
C LEU A 63 5.28 6.03 -6.02
N VAL A 64 5.00 4.73 -5.86
CA VAL A 64 5.53 3.69 -6.75
C VAL A 64 4.86 3.74 -8.13
N HIS A 65 3.59 4.18 -8.20
CA HIS A 65 2.87 4.44 -9.46
C HIS A 65 3.42 5.65 -10.21
N GLY A 66 3.76 6.72 -9.48
CA GLY A 66 4.16 8.03 -10.01
C GLY A 66 5.58 8.08 -10.61
N LYS A 67 6.07 6.96 -11.12
CA LYS A 67 7.27 6.88 -11.97
C LYS A 67 6.89 6.65 -13.42
#